data_AF-A0A0G1R5V5-F1
#
_entry.id   AF-A0A0G1R5V5-F1
#
_cell.length_a   1.000
_cell.length_b   1.000
_cell.length_c   1.000
_cell.angle_alpha   90.00
_cell.angle_beta   90.00
_cell.angle_gamma   90.00
#
_symmetry.space_group_name_H-M   'P 1'
#
loop_
_entity.id
_entity.type
_entity.pdbx_description
1 polymer ?
#
loop_
_entity_poly.entity_id
_entity_poly.type
_entity_poly.pdbx_seq_one_letter_code
_entity_poly.pdbx_strand_id
1 'polypeptide(L)'
;MFRRFFDMTASLASTRHHPLPREVEQARQQVMQSIQSRLNSEKTLAERFADGLVRWFGSFSFGFLHVIVFAIWILINTEHFPNIPVFDPYPFNFLTMAVSLEAIFLSIFVLISQNRESQIADLRQEFDLQVNMIAESEITKVINLLAYLMDHLNVPYEQDPELQRMMRPLNVDEIRMELEGQLRLPKSKITPQGVALVPPSEIKES
;
A
#
# COMPACT_ATOMS: atom_id res chain seq x y z
N MET A 1 -8.10 42.37 -19.86
CA MET A 1 -7.25 42.34 -18.64
C MET A 1 -7.37 41.00 -17.89
N PHE A 2 -8.54 40.35 -17.87
CA PHE A 2 -8.77 39.05 -17.20
C PHE A 2 -8.06 37.82 -17.81
N ARG A 3 -7.76 37.84 -19.12
CA ARG A 3 -7.11 36.72 -19.83
C ARG A 3 -5.67 36.46 -19.35
N ARG A 4 -4.93 37.54 -19.07
CA ARG A 4 -3.55 37.46 -18.55
C ARG A 4 -3.48 36.91 -17.12
N PHE A 5 -4.52 37.10 -16.31
CA PHE A 5 -4.55 36.57 -14.94
C PHE A 5 -4.77 35.05 -14.95
N PHE A 6 -5.59 34.55 -15.87
CA PHE A 6 -5.85 33.12 -16.05
C PHE A 6 -4.62 32.39 -16.65
N ASP A 7 -3.94 33.01 -17.60
CA ASP A 7 -2.68 32.49 -18.18
C ASP A 7 -1.56 32.43 -17.12
N MET A 8 -1.56 33.37 -16.16
CA MET A 8 -0.57 33.42 -15.06
C MET A 8 -0.87 32.36 -13.97
N THR A 9 -2.14 32.05 -13.71
CA THR A 9 -2.52 30.91 -12.84
C THR A 9 -2.30 29.55 -13.51
N ALA A 10 -2.43 29.45 -14.83
CA ALA A 10 -2.12 28.23 -15.58
C ALA A 10 -0.61 27.95 -15.63
N SER A 11 0.23 28.99 -15.61
CA SER A 11 1.69 28.86 -15.59
C SER A 11 2.24 28.37 -14.24
N LEU A 12 1.53 28.56 -13.13
CA LEU A 12 1.95 28.14 -11.79
C LEU A 12 1.57 26.68 -11.45
N ALA A 13 0.78 26.03 -12.30
CA ALA A 13 0.38 24.62 -12.13
C ALA A 13 1.31 23.63 -12.85
N SER A 14 2.35 24.11 -13.56
CA SER A 14 3.31 23.26 -14.26
C SER A 14 4.62 23.17 -13.48
N THR A 15 4.56 22.52 -12.32
CA THR A 15 5.75 21.91 -11.72
C THR A 15 6.17 20.79 -12.68
N ARG A 16 6.98 21.11 -13.69
CA ARG A 16 7.56 20.11 -14.58
C ARG A 16 8.36 19.16 -13.69
N HIS A 17 7.86 17.95 -13.47
CA HIS A 17 8.67 16.84 -13.00
C HIS A 17 9.80 16.67 -14.00
N HIS A 18 10.96 17.23 -13.70
CA HIS A 18 12.17 16.96 -14.47
C HIS A 18 12.43 15.46 -14.30
N PRO A 19 12.43 14.66 -15.39
CA PRO A 19 12.76 13.25 -15.27
C PRO A 19 14.14 13.16 -14.62
N LEU A 20 14.26 12.25 -13.66
CA LEU A 20 15.52 12.06 -12.95
C LEU A 20 16.62 11.73 -13.98
N PRO A 21 17.87 12.17 -13.77
CA PRO A 21 18.98 11.73 -14.60
C PRO A 21 18.96 10.20 -14.69
N ARG A 22 19.19 9.65 -15.89
CA ARG A 22 19.10 8.19 -16.13
C ARG A 22 19.93 7.35 -15.15
N GLU A 23 21.03 7.91 -14.66
CA GLU A 23 21.89 7.30 -13.64
C GLU A 23 21.16 7.07 -12.31
N VAL A 24 20.34 8.04 -11.87
CA VAL A 24 19.55 7.96 -10.63
C VAL A 24 18.42 6.95 -10.79
N GLU A 25 17.77 6.91 -11.96
CA GLU A 25 16.75 5.90 -12.26
C GLU A 25 17.32 4.49 -12.24
N GLN A 26 18.51 4.29 -12.82
CA GLN A 26 19.20 3.01 -12.82
C GLN A 26 19.65 2.61 -11.41
N ALA A 27 20.22 3.54 -10.63
CA ALA A 27 20.60 3.30 -9.25
C ALA A 27 19.38 2.88 -8.41
N ARG A 28 18.24 3.55 -8.57
CA ARG A 28 16.98 3.18 -7.91
C ARG A 28 16.54 1.77 -8.29
N GLN A 29 16.57 1.42 -9.58
CA GLN A 29 16.20 0.08 -10.03
C GLN A 29 17.14 -0.99 -9.48
N GLN A 30 18.44 -0.74 -9.45
CA GLN A 30 19.44 -1.67 -8.91
C GLN A 30 19.26 -1.89 -7.41
N VAL A 31 19.07 -0.82 -6.63
CA VAL A 31 18.79 -0.92 -5.20
C VAL A 31 17.53 -1.73 -4.96
N MET A 32 16.44 -1.43 -5.68
CA MET A 32 15.17 -2.15 -5.55
C MET A 32 15.31 -3.64 -5.91
N GLN A 33 16.03 -3.95 -6.99
CA GLN A 33 16.31 -5.34 -7.39
C GLN A 33 17.18 -6.07 -6.36
N SER A 34 18.18 -5.40 -5.78
CA SER A 34 19.06 -6.00 -4.78
C SER A 34 18.32 -6.31 -3.47
N ILE A 35 17.43 -5.40 -3.03
CA ILE A 35 16.55 -5.63 -1.87
C ILE A 35 15.63 -6.81 -2.16
N GLN A 36 14.96 -6.82 -3.31
CA GLN A 36 14.08 -7.92 -3.71
C GLN A 36 14.84 -9.26 -3.79
N SER A 37 16.07 -9.24 -4.30
CA SER A 37 16.91 -10.42 -4.42
C SER A 37 17.31 -10.97 -3.06
N ARG A 38 17.70 -10.12 -2.09
CA ARG A 38 18.03 -10.55 -0.73
C ARG A 38 16.81 -11.16 -0.04
N LEU A 39 15.66 -10.50 -0.14
CA LEU A 39 14.38 -11.01 0.38
C LEU A 39 13.93 -12.31 -0.29
N ASN A 40 14.31 -12.54 -1.54
CA ASN A 40 14.04 -13.80 -2.24
C ASN A 40 15.02 -14.92 -1.85
N SER A 41 16.28 -14.58 -1.56
CA SER A 41 17.33 -15.55 -1.20
C SER A 41 17.16 -16.12 0.21
N GLU A 42 16.54 -15.38 1.12
CA GLU A 42 16.27 -15.83 2.49
C GLU A 42 14.96 -16.63 2.63
N LYS A 43 14.26 -16.89 1.52
CA LYS A 43 12.98 -17.61 1.55
C LYS A 43 13.16 -19.06 2.01
N THR A 44 12.39 -19.42 3.02
CA THR A 44 12.19 -20.80 3.43
C THR A 44 11.52 -21.61 2.31
N LEU A 45 11.67 -22.95 2.35
CA LEU A 45 11.01 -23.83 1.38
C LEU A 45 9.49 -23.61 1.38
N ALA A 46 8.87 -23.44 2.54
CA ALA A 46 7.44 -23.20 2.69
C ALA A 46 6.99 -21.89 2.00
N GLU A 47 7.77 -20.81 2.11
CA GLU A 47 7.48 -19.54 1.44
C GLU A 47 7.60 -19.64 -0.08
N ARG A 48 8.58 -20.41 -0.58
CA ARG A 48 8.71 -20.66 -2.03
C ARG A 48 7.51 -21.43 -2.58
N PHE A 49 7.02 -22.41 -1.83
CA PHE A 49 5.79 -23.15 -2.18
C PHE A 49 4.55 -22.25 -2.10
N ALA A 50 4.42 -21.43 -1.05
CA ALA A 50 3.31 -20.50 -0.89
C ALA A 50 3.26 -19.46 -2.03
N ASP A 51 4.39 -18.86 -2.39
CA ASP A 51 4.47 -17.93 -3.53
C ASP A 51 4.10 -18.61 -4.85
N GLY A 52 4.52 -19.87 -5.05
CA GLY A 52 4.15 -20.65 -6.23
C GLY A 52 2.64 -20.91 -6.30
N LEU A 53 2.04 -21.28 -5.17
CA LEU A 53 0.60 -21.49 -5.05
C LEU A 53 -0.18 -20.19 -5.29
N VAL A 54 0.19 -19.09 -4.64
CA VAL A 54 -0.48 -17.79 -4.81
C VAL A 54 -0.40 -17.30 -6.25
N ARG A 55 0.75 -17.49 -6.92
CA ARG A 55 0.92 -17.10 -8.31
C ARG A 55 0.09 -17.97 -9.27
N TRP A 56 -0.12 -19.24 -8.91
CA TRP A 56 -0.98 -20.15 -9.66
C TRP A 56 -2.47 -19.83 -9.45
N PHE A 57 -2.89 -19.58 -8.20
CA PHE A 57 -4.25 -19.19 -7.84
C PHE A 57 -4.66 -17.82 -8.39
N GLY A 58 -3.71 -16.87 -8.48
CA GLY A 58 -3.93 -15.55 -9.07
C GLY A 58 -4.02 -15.53 -10.60
N SER A 59 -3.85 -16.68 -11.27
CA SER A 59 -3.96 -16.77 -12.72
C SER A 59 -5.41 -16.90 -13.16
N PHE A 60 -5.80 -16.16 -14.19
CA PHE A 60 -7.14 -16.25 -14.81
C PHE A 60 -7.47 -17.68 -15.25
N SER A 61 -6.45 -18.47 -15.62
CA SER A 61 -6.62 -19.88 -16.02
C SER A 61 -7.08 -20.79 -14.88
N PHE A 62 -6.73 -20.50 -13.62
CA PHE A 62 -7.13 -21.30 -12.47
C PHE A 62 -8.64 -21.19 -12.20
N GLY A 63 -9.18 -19.97 -12.28
CA GLY A 63 -10.63 -19.74 -12.15
C GLY A 63 -11.43 -20.44 -13.25
N PHE A 64 -10.95 -20.41 -14.50
CA PHE A 64 -11.62 -21.10 -15.60
C PHE A 64 -11.60 -22.63 -15.44
N LEU A 65 -10.49 -23.19 -14.97
CA LEU A 65 -10.41 -24.62 -14.63
C LEU A 65 -11.44 -25.00 -13.56
N HIS A 66 -11.62 -24.18 -12.52
CA HIS A 66 -12.62 -24.40 -11.48
C HIS A 66 -14.04 -24.41 -12.01
N VAL A 67 -14.38 -23.45 -12.87
CA VAL A 67 -15.70 -23.39 -13.52
C VAL A 67 -15.96 -24.65 -14.33
N ILE A 68 -14.99 -25.13 -15.10
CA ILE A 68 -15.11 -26.39 -15.86
C ILE A 68 -15.28 -27.58 -14.93
N VAL A 69 -14.47 -27.70 -13.89
CA VAL A 69 -14.54 -28.81 -12.92
C VAL A 69 -15.91 -28.85 -12.25
N PHE A 70 -16.43 -27.71 -11.79
CA PHE A 70 -17.77 -27.64 -11.19
C PHE A 70 -18.88 -27.95 -12.20
N ALA A 71 -18.78 -27.45 -13.44
CA ALA A 71 -19.74 -27.77 -14.48
C ALA A 71 -19.77 -29.29 -14.76
N ILE A 72 -18.60 -29.92 -14.92
CA ILE A 72 -18.47 -31.37 -15.12
C ILE A 72 -19.04 -32.13 -13.92
N TRP A 73 -18.75 -31.72 -12.69
CA TRP A 73 -19.26 -32.37 -11.48
C TRP A 73 -20.79 -32.33 -11.42
N ILE A 74 -21.39 -31.18 -11.70
CA ILE A 74 -22.84 -31.03 -11.73
C ILE A 74 -23.42 -31.91 -12.83
N LEU A 75 -22.88 -31.87 -14.06
CA LEU A 75 -23.34 -32.68 -15.19
C LEU A 75 -23.32 -34.19 -14.89
N ILE A 76 -22.26 -34.70 -14.25
CA ILE A 76 -22.15 -36.11 -13.87
C ILE A 76 -23.19 -36.48 -12.80
N ASN A 77 -23.47 -35.59 -11.85
CA ASN A 77 -24.38 -35.87 -10.74
C ASN A 77 -25.87 -35.52 -11.02
N THR A 78 -26.21 -34.96 -12.19
CA THR A 78 -27.60 -34.55 -12.53
C THR A 78 -28.45 -35.67 -13.17
N GLU A 79 -28.23 -36.94 -12.82
CA GLU A 79 -29.03 -38.11 -13.30
C GLU A 79 -29.18 -38.27 -14.83
N HIS A 80 -28.49 -37.47 -15.65
CA HIS A 80 -28.62 -37.48 -17.11
C HIS A 80 -27.96 -38.69 -17.77
N PHE A 81 -27.13 -39.43 -17.03
CA PHE A 81 -26.43 -40.61 -17.53
C PHE A 81 -26.95 -41.89 -16.85
N PRO A 82 -27.69 -42.75 -17.56
CA PRO A 82 -28.35 -43.93 -16.98
C PRO A 82 -27.39 -45.01 -16.43
N ASN A 83 -26.08 -44.89 -16.66
CA ASN A 83 -25.07 -45.87 -16.26
C ASN A 83 -24.13 -45.37 -15.13
N ILE A 84 -24.33 -44.16 -14.59
CA ILE A 84 -23.46 -43.61 -13.54
C ILE A 84 -24.28 -43.47 -12.25
N PRO A 85 -23.88 -44.14 -11.14
CA PRO A 85 -24.54 -43.93 -9.86
C PRO A 85 -24.34 -42.49 -9.39
N VAL A 86 -25.43 -41.83 -8.97
CA VAL A 86 -25.39 -40.47 -8.40
C VAL A 86 -24.61 -40.51 -7.10
N PHE A 87 -23.41 -39.91 -7.10
CA PHE A 87 -22.51 -39.94 -5.96
C PHE A 87 -22.78 -38.78 -4.99
N ASP A 88 -23.14 -37.60 -5.52
CA ASP A 88 -23.41 -36.39 -4.74
C ASP A 88 -24.75 -35.77 -5.19
N PRO A 89 -25.89 -36.25 -4.66
CA PRO A 89 -27.21 -35.69 -4.98
C PRO A 89 -27.33 -34.23 -4.56
N TYR A 90 -28.19 -33.47 -5.25
CA TYR A 90 -28.54 -32.11 -4.83
C TYR A 90 -29.00 -32.14 -3.36
N PRO A 91 -28.35 -31.39 -2.44
CA PRO A 91 -27.65 -30.11 -2.61
C PRO A 91 -26.11 -30.14 -2.77
N PHE A 92 -25.50 -31.24 -3.23
CA PHE A 92 -24.04 -31.40 -3.43
C PHE A 92 -23.21 -31.19 -2.14
N ASN A 93 -23.44 -32.02 -1.13
CA ASN A 93 -22.78 -31.90 0.18
C ASN A 93 -21.26 -32.13 0.09
N PHE A 94 -20.81 -33.06 -0.76
CA PHE A 94 -19.37 -33.35 -0.89
C PHE A 94 -18.62 -32.21 -1.58
N LEU A 95 -19.18 -31.68 -2.68
CA LEU A 95 -18.61 -30.52 -3.36
C LEU A 95 -18.54 -29.32 -2.41
N THR A 96 -19.62 -29.05 -1.66
CA THR A 96 -19.66 -27.93 -0.71
C THR A 96 -18.60 -28.07 0.38
N MET A 97 -18.46 -29.26 0.96
CA MET A 97 -17.40 -29.53 1.94
C MET A 97 -16.00 -29.32 1.35
N ALA A 98 -15.74 -29.85 0.15
CA ALA A 98 -14.44 -29.70 -0.51
C ALA A 98 -14.11 -28.23 -0.79
N VAL A 99 -15.05 -27.48 -1.36
CA VAL A 99 -14.87 -26.05 -1.70
C VAL A 99 -14.68 -25.20 -0.45
N SER A 100 -15.42 -25.46 0.63
CA SER A 100 -15.24 -24.73 1.90
C SER A 100 -13.85 -24.94 2.50
N LEU A 101 -13.34 -26.18 2.47
CA LEU A 101 -11.99 -26.48 2.93
C LEU A 101 -10.94 -25.82 2.03
N GLU A 102 -11.12 -25.87 0.72
CA GLU A 102 -10.25 -25.20 -0.25
C GLU A 102 -10.20 -23.69 -0.01
N ALA A 103 -11.34 -23.04 0.25
CA ALA A 103 -11.41 -21.61 0.54
C ALA A 103 -10.63 -21.21 1.80
N ILE A 104 -10.60 -22.07 2.83
CA ILE A 104 -9.78 -21.85 4.03
C ILE A 104 -8.30 -21.89 3.68
N PHE A 105 -7.86 -22.89 2.91
CA PHE A 105 -6.46 -22.97 2.46
C PHE A 105 -6.05 -21.76 1.61
N LEU A 106 -6.90 -21.34 0.67
CA LEU A 106 -6.67 -20.14 -0.13
C LEU A 106 -6.52 -18.90 0.75
N SER A 107 -7.41 -18.72 1.74
CA SER A 107 -7.37 -17.59 2.65
C SER A 107 -6.08 -17.55 3.47
N ILE A 108 -5.60 -18.70 3.95
CA ILE A 108 -4.34 -18.83 4.69
C ILE A 108 -3.15 -18.47 3.78
N PHE A 109 -3.09 -19.00 2.56
CA PHE A 109 -2.00 -18.70 1.63
C PHE A 109 -1.98 -17.22 1.22
N VAL A 110 -3.15 -16.64 1.00
CA VAL A 110 -3.30 -15.19 0.76
C VAL A 110 -2.81 -14.40 1.97
N LEU A 111 -3.20 -14.77 3.20
CA LEU A 111 -2.78 -14.06 4.41
C LEU A 111 -1.26 -14.14 4.64
N ILE A 112 -0.65 -15.30 4.39
CA ILE A 112 0.81 -15.47 4.45
C ILE A 112 1.50 -14.55 3.44
N SER A 113 1.01 -14.52 2.20
CA SER A 113 1.55 -13.65 1.14
C SER A 113 1.38 -12.17 1.49
N GLN A 114 0.21 -11.78 2.01
CA GLN A 114 -0.06 -10.41 2.46
C GLN A 114 0.84 -10.00 3.63
N ASN A 115 0.99 -10.85 4.65
CA ASN A 115 1.86 -10.57 5.79
C ASN A 115 3.33 -10.40 5.36
N ARG A 116 3.77 -11.17 4.37
CA ARG A 116 5.11 -11.05 3.79
C ARG A 116 5.26 -9.74 3.01
N GLU A 117 4.33 -9.41 2.12
CA GLU A 117 4.40 -8.15 1.36
C GLU A 117 4.28 -6.91 2.27
N SER A 118 3.52 -7.00 3.38
CA SER A 118 3.45 -5.95 4.40
C SER A 118 4.81 -5.71 5.06
N GLN A 119 5.50 -6.76 5.51
CA GLN A 119 6.83 -6.63 6.10
C GLN A 119 7.85 -6.00 5.12
N ILE A 120 7.77 -6.35 3.84
CA ILE A 120 8.62 -5.76 2.80
C ILE A 120 8.29 -4.28 2.60
N ALA A 121 7.00 -3.93 2.60
CA ALA A 121 6.56 -2.55 2.50
C ALA A 121 7.04 -1.71 3.69
N ASP A 122 6.96 -2.23 4.91
CA ASP A 122 7.42 -1.56 6.13
C ASP A 122 8.93 -1.29 6.07
N LEU A 123 9.73 -2.29 5.69
CA LEU A 123 11.19 -2.13 5.52
C LEU A 123 11.56 -1.09 4.47
N ARG A 124 10.84 -1.06 3.34
CA ARG A 124 11.04 -0.05 2.30
C ARG A 124 10.71 1.35 2.82
N GLN A 125 9.61 1.48 3.57
CA GLN A 125 9.20 2.75 4.15
C GLN A 125 10.25 3.28 5.14
N GLU A 126 10.79 2.42 6.00
CA GLU A 126 11.86 2.80 6.93
C GLU A 126 13.12 3.24 6.20
N PHE A 127 13.53 2.51 5.17
CA PHE A 127 14.69 2.87 4.35
C PHE A 127 14.49 4.20 3.61
N ASP A 128 13.33 4.40 2.98
CA ASP A 128 13.00 5.65 2.28
C ASP A 128 12.99 6.84 3.25
N LEU A 129 12.44 6.66 4.46
CA LEU A 129 12.49 7.67 5.52
C LEU A 129 13.94 8.01 5.90
N GLN A 130 14.78 7.00 6.09
CA GLN A 130 16.20 7.19 6.43
C GLN A 130 16.96 7.95 5.35
N VAL A 131 16.81 7.55 4.08
CA VAL A 131 17.45 8.24 2.95
C VAL A 131 16.98 9.68 2.86
N ASN A 132 15.69 9.93 3.07
CA ASN A 132 15.16 11.29 3.04
C ASN A 132 15.73 12.15 4.18
N MET A 133 15.82 11.62 5.41
CA MET A 133 16.45 12.34 6.53
C MET A 133 17.92 12.69 6.26
N ILE A 134 18.66 11.77 5.63
CA ILE A 134 20.06 12.01 5.23
C ILE A 134 20.12 13.10 4.17
N ALA A 135 19.29 13.01 3.12
CA ALA A 135 19.23 14.01 2.06
C ALA A 135 18.89 15.40 2.60
N GLU A 136 17.91 15.53 3.49
CA GLU A 136 17.57 16.78 4.17
C GLU A 136 18.74 17.35 4.98
N SER A 137 19.48 16.50 5.70
CA SER A 137 20.68 16.92 6.43
C SER A 137 21.78 17.42 5.49
N GLU A 138 22.01 16.73 4.37
CA GLU A 138 23.00 17.11 3.37
C GLU A 138 22.60 18.42 2.67
N ILE A 139 21.33 18.58 2.29
CA ILE A 139 20.80 19.83 1.73
C ILE A 139 21.01 20.97 2.72
N THR A 140 20.66 20.78 3.99
CA THR A 140 20.86 21.80 5.04
C THR A 140 22.33 22.19 5.15
N LYS A 141 23.26 21.22 5.08
CA LYS A 141 24.71 21.49 5.08
C LYS A 141 25.13 22.29 3.84
N VAL A 142 24.65 21.93 2.67
CA VAL A 142 24.95 22.65 1.42
C VAL A 142 24.44 24.09 1.51
N ILE A 143 23.22 24.30 2.02
CA ILE A 143 22.67 25.65 2.22
C ILE A 143 23.52 26.45 3.21
N ASN A 144 23.94 25.84 4.33
CA ASN A 144 24.82 26.50 5.29
C ASN A 144 26.19 26.88 4.68
N LEU A 145 26.77 26.02 3.84
CA LEU A 145 27.99 26.33 3.12
C LEU A 145 27.79 27.47 2.11
N LEU A 146 26.66 27.49 1.40
CA LEU A 146 26.33 28.58 0.49
C LEU A 146 26.13 29.90 1.24
N ALA A 147 25.44 29.89 2.38
CA ALA A 147 25.28 31.06 3.25
C ALA A 147 26.64 31.59 3.73
N TYR A 148 27.55 30.70 4.13
CA TYR A 148 28.92 31.08 4.50
C TYR A 148 29.68 31.74 3.34
N LEU A 149 29.50 31.28 2.10
CA LEU A 149 30.09 31.92 0.93
C LEU A 149 29.46 33.28 0.61
N MET A 150 28.14 33.41 0.76
CA MET A 150 27.43 34.68 0.57
C MET A 150 27.90 35.74 1.57
N ASP A 151 28.12 35.35 2.82
CA ASP A 151 28.71 36.20 3.87
C ASP A 151 30.09 36.72 3.46
N HIS A 152 30.96 35.83 2.99
CA HIS A 152 32.31 36.21 2.53
C HIS A 152 32.29 37.15 1.31
N LEU A 153 31.26 37.06 0.45
CA LEU A 153 31.07 37.92 -0.72
C LEU A 153 30.32 39.22 -0.41
N ASN A 154 29.99 39.50 0.86
CA ASN A 154 29.17 40.65 1.28
C ASN A 154 27.80 40.73 0.57
N VAL A 155 27.20 39.58 0.25
CA VAL A 155 25.86 39.52 -0.30
C VAL A 155 24.86 39.41 0.87
N PRO A 156 23.93 40.36 1.05
CA PRO A 156 22.97 40.29 2.14
C PRO A 156 21.94 39.19 1.86
N TYR A 157 21.96 38.13 2.67
CA TYR A 157 21.00 37.02 2.62
C TYR A 157 20.17 36.89 3.90
N GLU A 158 20.50 37.68 4.94
CA GLU A 158 19.88 37.61 6.27
C GLU A 158 18.40 38.05 6.25
N GLN A 159 17.97 38.75 5.20
CA GLN A 159 16.59 39.24 5.06
C GLN A 159 15.67 38.20 4.42
N ASP A 160 16.19 37.05 3.97
CA ASP A 160 15.38 35.98 3.41
C ASP A 160 14.88 35.04 4.52
N PRO A 161 13.58 35.14 4.91
CA PRO A 161 13.02 34.31 5.96
C PRO A 161 12.86 32.84 5.53
N GLU A 162 12.83 32.54 4.23
CA GLU A 162 12.75 31.18 3.71
C GLU A 162 14.09 30.48 3.85
N LEU A 163 15.18 31.14 3.46
CA LEU A 163 16.54 30.63 3.62
C LEU A 163 16.88 30.33 5.08
N GLN A 164 16.51 31.23 6.01
CA GLN A 164 16.69 31.01 7.45
C GLN A 164 15.92 29.79 7.97
N ARG A 165 14.76 29.46 7.39
CA ARG A 165 14.01 28.25 7.74
C ARG A 165 14.70 26.99 7.22
N MET A 166 15.21 27.02 5.99
CA MET A 166 15.91 25.89 5.37
C MET A 166 17.28 25.62 6.00
N MET A 167 17.93 26.62 6.59
CA MET A 167 19.19 26.45 7.33
C MET A 167 19.00 25.76 8.69
N ARG A 168 17.76 25.65 9.19
CA ARG A 168 17.51 24.97 10.46
C ARG A 168 17.79 23.48 10.30
N PRO A 169 18.56 22.87 11.21
CA PRO A 169 18.79 21.44 11.16
C PRO A 169 17.46 20.69 11.29
N LEU A 170 17.32 19.62 10.52
CA LEU A 170 16.22 18.67 10.66
C LEU A 170 16.21 18.14 12.10
N ASN A 171 15.23 18.58 12.91
CA ASN A 171 15.11 18.18 14.30
C ASN A 171 14.20 16.95 14.41
N VAL A 172 14.79 15.79 14.65
CA VAL A 172 14.07 14.51 14.78
C VAL A 172 13.07 14.55 15.94
N ASP A 173 13.38 15.28 17.02
CA ASP A 173 12.47 15.42 18.17
C ASP A 173 11.25 16.28 17.84
N GLU A 174 11.40 17.29 16.97
CA GLU A 174 10.29 18.13 16.50
C GLU A 174 9.33 17.32 15.63
N ILE A 175 9.87 16.51 14.69
CA ILE A 175 9.08 15.59 13.86
C ILE A 175 8.38 14.55 14.74
N ARG A 176 9.06 14.01 15.75
CA ARG A 176 8.48 13.06 16.69
C ARG A 176 7.34 13.68 17.51
N MET A 177 7.52 14.89 18.03
CA MET A 177 6.49 15.60 18.78
C MET A 177 5.28 15.94 17.91
N GLU A 178 5.50 16.32 16.65
CA GLU A 178 4.46 16.54 15.64
C GLU A 178 3.67 15.24 15.39
N LEU A 179 4.35 14.12 15.14
CA LEU A 179 3.71 12.81 14.96
C LEU A 179 2.94 12.37 16.20
N GLU A 180 3.53 12.47 17.40
CA GLU A 180 2.87 12.15 18.66
C GLU A 180 1.65 13.05 18.92
N GLY A 181 1.71 14.32 18.50
CA GLY A 181 0.59 15.26 18.53
C GLY A 181 -0.54 14.87 17.59
N GLN A 182 -0.22 14.44 16.37
CA GLN A 182 -1.21 13.96 15.38
C GLN A 182 -1.83 12.61 15.78
N LEU A 183 -1.05 11.70 16.38
CA LEU A 183 -1.55 10.44 16.95
C LEU A 183 -2.41 10.63 18.21
N ARG A 184 -2.25 11.75 18.93
CA ARG A 184 -3.07 12.13 20.09
C ARG A 184 -4.43 12.74 19.73
N LEU A 185 -4.79 12.84 18.45
CA LEU A 185 -6.13 13.27 18.06
C LEU A 185 -7.19 12.23 18.50
N PRO A 186 -8.28 12.65 19.16
CA PRO A 186 -9.18 11.77 19.89
C PRO A 186 -9.96 10.85 18.95
N LYS A 187 -10.19 9.60 19.40
CA LYS A 187 -11.24 8.67 18.95
C LYS A 187 -12.65 9.30 19.11
N SER A 188 -12.96 10.38 18.40
CA SER A 188 -14.21 11.15 18.55
C SER A 188 -14.96 11.37 17.23
N LYS A 189 -14.59 10.67 16.15
CA LYS A 189 -15.44 10.57 14.94
C LYS A 189 -15.47 9.17 14.33
N ILE A 190 -15.50 8.15 15.18
CA ILE A 190 -16.03 6.83 14.82
C ILE A 190 -17.15 6.54 15.82
N THR A 191 -18.25 7.28 15.71
CA THR A 191 -19.53 6.74 16.15
C THR A 191 -19.81 5.60 15.17
N PRO A 192 -19.88 4.33 15.62
CA PRO A 192 -20.55 3.34 14.81
C PRO A 192 -21.96 3.91 14.63
N GLN A 193 -22.36 4.22 13.38
CA GLN A 193 -23.77 4.34 13.07
C GLN A 193 -24.38 2.95 13.22
N GLY A 194 -24.49 2.51 14.47
CA GLY A 194 -25.40 1.48 14.90
C GLY A 194 -26.77 2.03 14.61
N VAL A 195 -27.46 1.36 13.70
CA VAL A 195 -28.90 1.32 13.54
C VAL A 195 -29.56 1.71 14.86
N ALA A 196 -30.10 2.92 14.93
CA ALA A 196 -30.98 3.32 16.00
C ALA A 196 -32.23 2.43 15.88
N LEU A 197 -32.26 1.34 16.63
CA LEU A 197 -33.51 0.68 16.97
C LEU A 197 -34.33 1.71 17.74
N VAL A 198 -35.31 2.30 17.05
CA VAL A 198 -36.34 3.14 17.64
C VAL A 198 -36.97 2.34 18.79
N PRO A 199 -36.88 2.79 20.05
CA PRO A 199 -37.66 2.17 21.11
C PRO A 199 -39.14 2.45 20.83
N PRO A 200 -40.05 1.46 20.94
CA PRO A 200 -41.47 1.70 20.80
C PRO A 200 -41.94 2.57 21.98
N SER A 201 -41.99 3.88 21.75
CA SER A 201 -42.65 4.82 22.64
C SER A 201 -44.15 4.55 22.61
N GLU A 202 -44.67 4.11 23.76
CA GLU A 202 -45.97 4.49 24.32
C GLU A 202 -46.99 5.06 23.32
N ILE A 203 -47.83 4.17 22.78
CA ILE A 203 -49.17 4.56 22.34
C ILE A 203 -50.04 4.57 23.59
N LYS A 204 -50.17 5.75 24.22
CA LYS A 204 -51.30 6.04 25.12
C LYS A 204 -52.46 6.56 24.28
N GLU A 205 -53.53 5.79 24.33
CA GLU A 205 -54.94 6.03 24.04
C GLU A 205 -55.38 7.39 23.48
N SER A 206 -56.16 7.31 22.40
CA SER A 206 -57.42 8.05 22.20
C SER A 206 -58.37 7.18 21.40
#